data_AF-A0A967VEK9-F1
#
_entry.id   AF-A0A967VEK9-F1
#
_cell.length_a   1.000
_cell.length_b   1.000
_cell.length_c   1.000
_cell.angle_alpha   90.00
_cell.angle_beta   90.00
_cell.angle_gamma   90.00
#
_symmetry.space_group_name_H-M   'P 1'
#
loop_
_entity.id
_entity.type
_entity.pdbx_description
1 polymer ?
#
loop_
_entity_poly.entity_id
_entity_poly.type
_entity_poly.pdbx_seq_one_letter_code
_entity_poly.pdbx_strand_id
1 'polypeptide(L)' 'LDLFAYELLAADGLELETHAAVLDALADWGFKVNEHTRPIVEIDEAIEMHHDLEDRRDDLDYEIDGIVIKV' A
#
# COMPACT_ATOMS: atom_id res chain seq x y z
N LEU A 1 6.01 18.97 0.64
CA LEU A 1 6.17 17.84 1.57
C LEU A 1 4.84 17.13 1.57
N ASP A 2 4.84 15.84 1.23
CA ASP A 2 3.65 14.99 1.16
C ASP A 2 4.00 13.62 1.78
N LEU A 3 3.00 12.80 2.10
CA LEU A 3 3.13 11.54 2.83
C LEU A 3 2.03 10.57 2.40
N PHE A 4 2.36 9.29 2.30
CA PHE A 4 1.40 8.21 2.38
C PHE A 4 1.63 7.39 3.66
N ALA A 5 0.60 7.21 4.48
CA ALA A 5 0.63 6.34 5.65
C ALA A 5 0.34 4.90 5.22
N TYR A 6 1.07 3.94 5.78
CA TYR A 6 0.97 2.54 5.37
C TYR A 6 1.12 1.53 6.51
N GLU A 7 1.29 1.95 7.77
CA GLU A 7 1.55 1.03 8.88
C GLU A 7 1.06 1.59 10.21
N LEU A 8 0.59 0.70 11.08
CA LEU A 8 0.33 0.96 12.49
C LEU A 8 1.29 0.13 13.33
N LEU A 9 2.10 0.79 14.14
CA LEU A 9 3.09 0.14 15.00
C LEU A 9 2.45 -0.43 16.29
N ALA A 10 1.42 0.23 16.79
CA ALA A 10 0.66 -0.17 17.96
C ALA A 10 -0.77 0.37 17.85
N ALA A 11 -1.75 -0.46 18.19
CA ALA A 11 -3.16 -0.10 18.21
C ALA A 11 -3.85 -0.84 19.37
N ASP A 12 -3.84 -0.22 20.55
CA ASP A 12 -4.43 -0.82 21.75
C ASP A 12 -5.96 -0.95 21.62
N GLY A 13 -6.48 -2.16 21.76
CA GLY A 13 -7.92 -2.44 21.71
C GLY A 13 -8.54 -2.44 20.31
N LEU A 14 -7.72 -2.41 19.25
CA LEU A 14 -8.17 -2.51 17.87
C LEU A 14 -7.71 -3.84 17.27
N GLU A 15 -8.67 -4.66 16.83
CA GLU A 15 -8.38 -5.93 16.14
C GLU A 15 -8.50 -5.71 14.63
N LEU A 16 -7.36 -5.56 13.96
CA LEU A 16 -7.25 -5.50 12.51
C LEU A 16 -6.48 -6.73 12.04
N GLU A 17 -7.18 -7.66 11.39
CA GLU A 17 -6.63 -8.98 11.06
C GLU A 17 -5.75 -8.98 9.80
N THR A 18 -5.92 -8.00 8.91
CA THR A 18 -5.21 -7.93 7.63
C THR A 18 -4.53 -6.59 7.44
N HIS A 19 -3.48 -6.57 6.62
CA HIS A 19 -2.86 -5.31 6.24
C HIS A 19 -3.83 -4.38 5.49
N ALA A 20 -4.72 -4.95 4.67
CA ALA A 20 -5.77 -4.18 4.00
C ALA A 20 -6.68 -3.46 5.02
N ALA A 21 -7.11 -4.13 6.09
CA ALA A 21 -7.90 -3.51 7.14
C ALA A 21 -7.15 -2.37 7.87
N VAL A 22 -5.81 -2.45 7.98
CA VAL A 22 -4.98 -1.35 8.48
C VAL A 22 -5.00 -0.15 7.55
N LEU A 23 -4.87 -0.36 6.25
CA LEU A 23 -4.91 0.71 5.26
C LEU A 23 -6.29 1.38 5.19
N ASP A 24 -7.36 0.58 5.26
CA ASP A 24 -8.74 1.09 5.31
C ASP A 24 -8.95 1.95 6.56
N ALA A 25 -8.51 1.49 7.74
CA ALA A 25 -8.61 2.27 8.98
C ALA A 25 -7.81 3.58 8.91
N LEU A 26 -6.60 3.57 8.34
CA LEU A 26 -5.80 4.79 8.14
C LEU A 26 -6.53 5.79 7.24
N ALA A 27 -7.13 5.33 6.15
CA ALA A 27 -7.91 6.16 5.24
C ALA A 27 -9.16 6.74 5.94
N ASP A 28 -9.90 5.92 6.70
CA ASP A 28 -11.07 6.34 7.47
C ASP A 28 -10.74 7.38 8.55
N TRP A 29 -9.53 7.34 9.11
CA TRP A 29 -9.03 8.35 10.06
C TRP A 29 -8.51 9.63 9.40
N GLY A 30 -8.53 9.69 8.06
CA GLY A 30 -8.13 10.88 7.29
C GLY A 30 -6.66 10.94 6.93
N PHE A 31 -5.89 9.85 7.09
CA PHE A 31 -4.54 9.78 6.54
C PHE A 31 -4.61 9.49 5.04
N LYS A 32 -3.65 10.05 4.30
CA LYS A 32 -3.48 9.74 2.88
C LYS A 32 -2.87 8.34 2.75
N VAL A 33 -3.53 7.43 2.03
CA VAL A 33 -3.04 6.08 1.71
C VAL A 33 -2.78 6.00 0.20
N ASN A 34 -1.79 5.20 -0.21
CA ASN A 34 -1.40 5.12 -1.61
C ASN A 34 -2.43 4.33 -2.43
N GLU A 35 -3.01 4.96 -3.45
CA GLU A 35 -4.08 4.41 -4.31
C GLU A 35 -3.64 3.22 -5.17
N HIS A 36 -2.33 3.03 -5.37
CA HIS A 36 -1.79 1.89 -6.10
C HIS A 36 -1.69 0.62 -5.24
N THR A 37 -2.08 0.67 -3.96
CA THR A 37 -2.11 -0.51 -3.08
C THR A 37 -3.34 -1.36 -3.36
N ARG A 38 -3.16 -2.67 -3.55
CA ARG A 38 -4.26 -3.62 -3.72
C ARG A 38 -3.97 -4.97 -3.07
N PRO A 39 -5.00 -5.68 -2.53
CA PRO A 39 -4.87 -7.07 -2.15
C PRO A 39 -4.67 -7.94 -3.41
N ILE A 40 -3.84 -8.96 -3.26
CA ILE A 40 -3.51 -9.95 -4.30
C ILE A 40 -3.64 -11.35 -3.69
N VAL A 41 -4.02 -12.34 -4.50
CA VAL A 41 -4.20 -13.72 -4.02
C VAL A 41 -3.05 -14.60 -4.50
N GLU A 42 -2.60 -14.40 -5.74
CA GLU A 42 -1.54 -15.19 -6.35
C GLU A 42 -0.24 -14.38 -6.55
N ILE A 43 0.91 -15.04 -6.47
CA ILE A 43 2.22 -14.38 -6.62
C ILE A 43 2.41 -13.77 -8.01
N ASP A 44 1.80 -14.36 -9.04
CA ASP A 44 1.88 -13.86 -10.41
C ASP A 44 1.24 -12.46 -10.52
N GLU A 45 0.17 -12.17 -9.78
CA GLU A 45 -0.45 -10.84 -9.73
C GLU A 45 0.49 -9.78 -9.12
N ALA A 46 1.35 -10.18 -8.18
CA ALA A 46 2.36 -9.32 -7.58
C ALA A 46 3.47 -8.97 -8.58
N ILE A 47 3.88 -9.96 -9.37
CA ILE A 47 4.91 -9.81 -10.41
C ILE A 47 4.38 -8.92 -11.54
N GLU A 48 3.14 -9.14 -11.98
CA GLU A 48 2.48 -8.28 -12.96
C GLU A 48 2.37 -6.84 -12.46
N MET A 49 2.00 -6.63 -11.19
CA MET A 49 1.94 -5.31 -10.57
C MET A 49 3.32 -4.64 -10.52
N HIS A 50 4.38 -5.40 -10.23
CA HIS A 50 5.74 -4.88 -10.25
C HIS A 50 6.12 -4.34 -11.63
N HIS A 51 5.87 -5.11 -12.69
CA HIS A 51 6.17 -4.71 -14.05
C HIS A 51 5.34 -3.50 -14.51
N ASP A 52 4.03 -3.47 -14.21
CA ASP A 52 3.18 -2.33 -14.55
C ASP A 52 3.66 -1.01 -13.89
N LEU A 53 4.07 -1.07 -12.62
CA LEU A 53 4.60 0.08 -11.90
C LEU A 53 6.01 0.47 -12.32
N GLU A 54 6.84 -0.49 -12.72
CA GLU A 54 8.16 -0.23 -13.30
C GLU A 54 8.03 0.52 -14.63
N ASP A 55 7.12 0.08 -15.51
CA ASP A 55 6.91 0.67 -16.84
C ASP A 55 6.40 2.12 -16.77
N ARG A 56 5.53 2.44 -15.80
CA ARG A 56 4.97 3.80 -15.61
C ARG A 56 5.66 4.61 -14.52
N ARG A 57 6.79 4.14 -13.99
CA ARG A 57 7.48 4.75 -12.84
C ARG A 57 7.69 6.25 -13.01
N ASP A 58 8.11 6.65 -14.21
CA ASP A 58 8.42 8.05 -14.55
C ASP A 58 7.16 8.91 -14.78
N ASP A 59 5.97 8.29 -14.88
CA ASP A 59 4.69 8.98 -15.02
C ASP A 59 4.03 9.31 -13.67
N LEU A 60 4.54 8.76 -12.56
CA LEU A 60 4.03 9.05 -11.22
C LEU A 60 4.44 10.46 -10.77
N ASP A 61 3.56 11.13 -10.03
CA ASP A 61 3.83 12.45 -9.43
C ASP A 61 4.88 12.40 -8.28
N TYR A 62 5.45 11.23 -8.02
CA TYR A 62 6.45 10.98 -6.98
C TYR A 62 7.38 9.82 -7.38
N GLU A 63 8.60 9.83 -6.87
CA GLU A 63 9.56 8.75 -7.10
C GLU A 63 9.22 7.51 -6.25
N ILE A 64 9.37 6.33 -6.86
CA ILE A 64 9.35 5.03 -6.18
C ILE A 64 10.67 4.30 -6.41
N ASP A 65 11.06 3.42 -5.48
CA ASP A 65 12.25 2.57 -5.56
C ASP A 65 11.93 1.08 -5.79
N GLY A 66 10.65 0.70 -5.68
CA GLY A 66 10.16 -0.64 -5.90
C GLY A 66 8.74 -0.82 -5.37
N ILE A 67 8.38 -2.07 -5.08
CA ILE A 67 7.11 -2.43 -4.44
C ILE A 67 7.36 -3.17 -3.13
N VAL A 68 6.44 -3.01 -2.18
CA VAL A 68 6.45 -3.76 -0.91
C VAL A 68 5.33 -4.79 -0.95
N ILE A 69 5.69 -6.07 -0.82
CA ILE A 69 4.73 -7.18 -0.73
C ILE A 69 4.63 -7.62 0.73
N LYS A 70 3.40 -7.73 1.24
CA LYS A 70 3.10 -8.17 2.61
C LYS A 70 2.14 -9.36 2.57
N VAL A 71 2.30 -10.27 3.53
CA VAL A 71 1.43 -11.43 3.76
C VAL A 71 0.25 -11.04 4.61
#